data_AF-X1TFL6-F1
#
_entry.id   AF-X1TFL6-F1
#
_cell.length_a   1.000
_cell.length_b   1.000
_cell.length_c   1.000
_cell.angle_alpha   90.00
_cell.angle_beta   90.00
_cell.angle_gamma   90.00
#
_symmetry.space_group_name_H-M   'P 1'
#
loop_
_entity.id
_entity.type
_entity.pdbx_description
1 polymer ?
#
loop_
_entity_poly.entity_id
_entity_poly.type
_entity_poly.pdbx_seq_one_letter_code
_entity_poly.pdbx_strand_id
1 'polypeptide(L)' 'MVSVKVKGKRGLIFNNVMIRVKDNYKLCMHLDTDEGNAAGILEKDIGEII' A
#
# COMPACT_ATOMS: atom_id res chain seq x y z
N MET A 1 -9.19 -9.97 -3.37
CA MET A 1 -8.74 -8.58 -3.59
C MET A 1 -9.13 -7.78 -2.36
N VAL A 2 -8.30 -6.83 -1.95
CA VAL A 2 -8.57 -5.96 -0.79
C VAL A 2 -8.37 -4.50 -1.18
N SER A 3 -8.90 -3.60 -0.35
CA SER A 3 -8.59 -2.20 -0.46
C SER A 3 -7.59 -1.81 0.63
N VAL A 4 -6.63 -0.95 0.30
CA VAL A 4 -5.62 -0.46 1.25
C VAL A 4 -5.71 1.05 1.31
N LYS A 5 -6.02 1.57 2.50
CA LYS A 5 -6.10 2.99 2.78
C LYS A 5 -4.75 3.50 3.27
N VAL A 6 -4.17 4.43 2.54
CA VAL A 6 -3.00 5.20 2.96
C VAL A 6 -3.46 6.53 3.55
N LYS A 7 -2.99 6.86 4.74
CA LYS A 7 -3.28 8.12 5.44
C LYS A 7 -2.25 9.18 5.02
N GLY A 8 -2.44 10.42 5.49
CA GLY A 8 -1.50 11.53 5.22
C GLY A 8 -2.08 12.60 4.29
N LYS A 9 -1.25 13.59 3.96
CA LYS A 9 -1.67 14.79 3.20
C LYS A 9 -2.20 14.48 1.81
N ARG A 10 -1.70 13.41 1.19
CA ARG A 10 -2.13 12.90 -0.11
C ARG A 10 -2.73 11.49 0.02
N GLY A 11 -3.37 11.22 1.16
CA GLY A 11 -3.95 9.92 1.45
C GLY A 11 -4.97 9.49 0.40
N LEU A 12 -4.91 8.21 0.03
CA LEU A 12 -5.73 7.61 -1.01
C LEU A 12 -6.03 6.14 -0.69
N ILE A 13 -6.94 5.53 -1.45
CA ILE A 13 -7.33 4.13 -1.30
C ILE A 13 -6.92 3.37 -2.57
N PHE A 14 -6.01 2.41 -2.43
CA PHE A 14 -5.70 1.45 -3.48
C PHE A 14 -6.77 0.38 -3.48
N ASN A 15 -7.57 0.31 -4.55
CA ASN A 15 -8.60 -0.72 -4.70
C ASN A 15 -8.06 -1.90 -5.50
N ASN A 16 -8.70 -3.06 -5.33
CA ASN A 16 -8.40 -4.28 -6.07
C ASN A 16 -6.96 -4.79 -5.88
N VAL A 17 -6.37 -4.59 -4.70
CA VAL A 17 -5.00 -5.05 -4.40
C VAL A 17 -4.97 -6.57 -4.29
N MET A 18 -4.01 -7.19 -4.98
CA MET A 18 -3.79 -8.64 -4.98
C MET A 18 -2.99 -9.05 -3.75
N ILE A 19 -3.48 -10.05 -3.01
CA ILE A 19 -2.77 -10.65 -1.88
C ILE A 19 -2.02 -11.90 -2.36
N ARG A 20 -0.74 -11.99 -2.01
CA ARG A 20 0.10 -13.17 -2.23
C ARG A 20 0.54 -13.74 -0.89
N VAL A 21 0.23 -15.01 -0.63
CA VAL A 21 0.53 -15.68 0.64
C VAL A 21 1.58 -16.77 0.42
N LYS A 22 2.64 -16.74 1.23
CA LYS A 22 3.67 -17.77 1.31
C LYS A 22 4.31 -17.72 2.70
N ASP A 23 4.73 -18.88 3.22
CA ASP A 23 5.23 -19.01 4.60
C ASP A 23 6.45 -18.15 4.92
N ASN A 24 7.24 -17.76 3.91
CA ASN A 24 8.46 -16.94 4.08
C ASN A 24 8.28 -15.49 3.63
N TYR A 25 7.04 -15.00 3.47
CA TYR A 25 6.78 -13.60 3.12
C TYR A 25 6.64 -12.73 4.37
N LYS A 26 7.16 -11.50 4.29
CA LYS A 26 6.89 -10.46 5.27
C LYS A 26 5.64 -9.70 4.86
N LEU A 27 4.90 -9.19 5.84
CA LEU A 27 3.74 -8.35 5.58
C LEU A 27 4.23 -6.98 5.03
N CYS A 28 4.24 -6.86 3.71
CA CYS A 28 4.59 -5.62 3.02
C CYS A 28 3.75 -5.44 1.75
N MET A 29 3.37 -4.20 1.48
CA MET A 29 2.80 -3.78 0.20
C MET A 29 3.89 -3.10 -0.59
N HIS A 30 4.12 -3.55 -1.82
CA HIS A 30 5.06 -2.91 -2.72
C HIS A 30 4.27 -1.97 -3.62
N LEU A 31 4.73 -0.71 -3.66
CA LEU A 31 4.23 0.34 -4.52
C LEU A 31 5.37 0.76 -5.43
N ASP A 32 5.03 1.06 -6.68
CA ASP A 32 6.00 1.68 -7.58
C ASP A 32 6.21 3.15 -7.19
N THR A 33 7.33 3.74 -7.63
CA THR A 33 7.73 5.10 -7.25
C THR A 33 6.64 6.14 -7.55
N ASP A 34 5.95 6.00 -8.68
CA ASP A 34 4.88 6.93 -9.09
C ASP A 34 3.64 6.80 -8.20
N GLU A 35 3.29 5.58 -7.77
CA GLU A 35 2.18 5.32 -6.86
C GLU A 35 2.49 5.84 -5.45
N GLY A 36 3.71 5.63 -4.97
CA GLY A 36 4.21 6.20 -3.72
C GLY A 36 4.13 7.72 -3.73
N ASN A 37 4.65 8.36 -4.78
CA ASN A 37 4.57 9.81 -4.95
C ASN A 37 3.12 10.33 -5.04
N ALA A 38 2.22 9.58 -5.69
CA ALA A 38 0.80 9.93 -5.77
C ALA A 38 0.15 9.92 -4.38
N ALA A 39 0.46 8.90 -3.57
CA ALA A 39 0.02 8.74 -2.18
C ALA A 39 0.76 9.63 -1.17
N GLY A 40 1.84 10.31 -1.60
CA GLY A 40 2.68 11.14 -0.74
C GLY A 40 3.61 10.34 0.18
N ILE A 41 3.93 9.11 -0.19
CA ILE A 41 4.90 8.23 0.49
C ILE A 41 6.29 8.48 -0.12
N LEU A 42 7.27 8.86 0.72
CA LEU A 42 8.65 9.12 0.27
C LEU A 42 9.60 7.92 0.41
N GLU A 43 9.44 7.11 1.46
CA GLU A 43 10.29 5.94 1.68
C GLU A 43 9.49 4.75 2.19
N LYS A 44 8.90 4.88 3.38
CA LYS A 44 8.04 3.86 4.01
C LYS A 44 6.90 4.53 4.72
N ASP A 45 5.73 3.93 4.60
CA ASP A 45 4.55 4.33 5.35
C ASP A 45 3.69 3.12 5.68
N ILE A 46 2.72 3.30 6.58
CA ILE A 46 1.80 2.26 7.03
C ILE A 46 0.42 2.51 6.41
N GLY A 47 -0.11 1.47 5.75
CA GLY A 47 -1.47 1.43 5.25
C GLY A 47 -2.38 0.55 6.09
N GLU A 48 -3.67 0.80 6.03
CA GLU A 48 -4.72 -0.02 6.67
C GLU A 48 -5.48 -0.81 5.61
N ILE A 49 -5.63 -2.13 5.82
CA ILE A 49 -6.49 -2.97 4.99
C ILE A 49 -7.95 -2.70 5.38
N ILE A 50 -8.79 -2.42 4.40
CA ILE A 50 -10.23 -2.18 4.55
C ILE A 50 -11.06 -3.05 3.60
#